data_AF-A0A9X5HCK5-F1
#
_entry.id   AF-A0A9X5HCK5-F1
#
_cell.length_a   1.000
_cell.length_b   1.000
_cell.length_c   1.000
_cell.angle_alpha   90.00
_cell.angle_beta   90.00
_cell.angle_gamma   90.00
#
_symmetry.space_group_name_H-M   'P 1'
#
loop_
_entity.id
_entity.type
_entity.pdbx_description
1 polymer ?
#
loop_
_entity_poly.entity_id
_entity_poly.type
_entity_poly.pdbx_seq_one_letter_code
_entity_poly.pdbx_strand_id
1 'polypeptide(L)' 'MLTVAGEPEQRQDVTVRRGGEATVSFTVRRAATGTCTVGIGALTGEFGVRR' A
#
# COMPACT_ATOMS: atom_id res chain seq x y z
N MET A 1 3.16 6.48 2.21
CA MET A 1 3.67 5.34 3.01
C MET A 1 2.61 4.27 2.98
N LEU A 2 3.02 3.04 2.68
CA LEU A 2 2.19 1.85 2.74
C LEU A 2 2.41 1.16 4.09
N THR A 3 1.32 0.91 4.80
CA THR A 3 1.30 0.06 5.99
C THR A 3 0.62 -1.26 5.66
N VAL A 4 1.11 -2.36 6.22
CA VAL A 4 0.45 -3.67 6.13
C VAL A 4 0.32 -4.25 7.54
N ALA A 5 -0.90 -4.66 7.90
CA ALA A 5 -1.25 -5.02 9.28
C ALA A 5 -0.90 -3.93 10.31
N GLY A 6 -0.98 -2.65 9.90
CA GLY A 6 -0.63 -1.50 10.74
C GLY A 6 0.86 -1.15 10.77
N GLU A 7 1.73 -2.04 10.33
CA GLU A 7 3.18 -1.82 10.32
C GLU A 7 3.64 -1.14 9.01
N PRO A 8 4.53 -0.13 9.06
CA PRO A 8 5.08 0.48 7.87
C PRO A 8 5.92 -0.53 7.07
N GLU A 9 5.50 -0.83 5.84
CA GLU A 9 6.18 -1.81 4.98
C GLU A 9 6.96 -1.13 3.84
N GLN A 10 6.38 -0.11 3.19
CA GLN A 10 7.02 0.58 2.05
C GLN A 10 6.77 2.09 2.07
N ARG A 11 7.69 2.87 1.52
CA ARG A 11 7.55 4.32 1.35
C ARG A 11 8.01 4.74 -0.04
N GLN A 12 7.24 5.62 -0.66
CA GLN A 12 7.60 6.27 -1.90
C GLN A 12 7.30 7.77 -1.75
N ASP A 13 8.30 8.60 -2.00
CA ASP A 13 8.16 10.05 -2.05
C ASP A 13 7.93 10.45 -3.51
N VAL A 14 6.85 11.19 -3.77
CA VAL A 14 6.43 11.56 -5.13
C VAL A 14 6.28 13.08 -5.21
N THR A 15 7.03 13.70 -6.12
CA THR A 15 6.94 15.14 -6.37
C THR A 15 5.93 15.40 -7.48
N VAL A 16 4.80 16.00 -7.13
CA VAL A 16 3.75 16.37 -8.08
C VAL A 16 3.83 17.88 -8.36
N ARG A 17 3.88 18.25 -9.64
CA ARG A 17 3.86 19.67 -10.06
C ARG A 17 2.44 20.20 -10.04
N ARG A 18 2.30 21.54 -9.98
CA ARG A 18 0.99 22.20 -9.95
C ARG A 18 0.15 21.80 -11.16
N GLY A 19 -1.07 21.30 -10.93
CA GLY A 19 -1.97 20.81 -11.97
C GLY A 19 -1.62 19.42 -12.53
N GLY A 20 -0.58 18.76 -12.01
CA GLY A 20 -0.21 17.40 -12.39
C GLY A 20 -0.94 16.34 -11.58
N GLU A 21 -1.06 15.16 -12.18
CA GLU A 21 -1.52 13.95 -11.53
C GLU A 21 -0.36 12.94 -11.48
N ALA A 22 -0.30 12.13 -10.42
CA ALA A 22 0.68 11.07 -10.30
C ALA A 22 0.01 9.80 -9.76
N THR A 23 0.15 8.71 -10.50
CA THR A 23 -0.29 7.39 -10.08
C THR A 23 0.85 6.68 -9.36
N VAL A 24 0.57 6.16 -8.17
CA VAL A 24 1.55 5.46 -7.32
C VAL A 24 1.10 4.02 -7.16
N SER A 25 2.01 3.09 -7.40
CA SER A 25 1.73 1.64 -7.33
C SER A 25 2.66 0.97 -6.33
N PHE A 26 2.08 0.28 -5.36
CA PHE A 26 2.83 -0.53 -4.40
C PHE A 26 2.62 -2.01 -4.71
N THR A 27 3.69 -2.80 -4.67
CA THR A 27 3.61 -4.26 -4.82
C THR A 27 3.85 -4.91 -3.45
N VAL A 28 2.83 -5.57 -2.91
CA VAL A 28 2.94 -6.35 -1.66
C VAL A 28 3.06 -7.83 -2.00
N ARG A 29 4.08 -8.51 -1.46
CA ARG A 29 4.27 -9.95 -1.62
C ARG A 29 4.21 -10.61 -0.24
N ARG A 30 3.21 -11.48 -0.03
CA ARG A 30 3.03 -12.24 1.21
C ARG A 30 3.18 -13.73 0.90
N ALA A 31 4.05 -14.40 1.65
CA ALA A 31 4.23 -15.85 1.56
C ALA A 31 3.18 -16.62 2.39
N ALA A 32 2.64 -15.99 3.44
CA ALA A 32 1.61 -16.57 4.28
C ALA A 32 0.21 -16.32 3.71
N THR A 33 -0.61 -17.36 3.69
CA THR A 33 -2.04 -17.27 3.37
C THR A 33 -2.78 -16.54 4.48
N GLY A 34 -3.75 -15.71 4.12
CA GLY A 34 -4.57 -14.99 5.08
C GLY A 34 -5.02 -13.62 4.59
N THR A 35 -5.87 -12.97 5.37
CA THR A 35 -6.28 -11.59 5.16
C THR A 35 -5.12 -10.65 5.46
N CYS A 36 -4.88 -9.70 4.55
CA CYS A 36 -3.94 -8.62 4.74
C CYS A 36 -4.66 -7.27 4.63
N THR A 37 -4.66 -6.52 5.72
CA THR A 37 -5.09 -5.12 5.72
C THR A 37 -3.94 -4.24 5.26
N VAL A 38 -4.19 -3.39 4.26
CA VAL A 38 -3.25 -2.39 3.76
C VAL A 38 -3.77 -0.98 4.02
N GLY A 39 -2.85 -0.06 4.26
CA GLY A 39 -3.15 1.35 4.51
C GLY A 39 -2.23 2.28 3.73
N ILE A 40 -2.79 3.36 3.19
CA ILE A 40 -2.06 4.47 2.56
C ILE A 40 -2.62 5.77 3.14
N GLY A 41 -1.91 6.33 4.12
CA GLY A 41 -2.40 7.50 4.87
C GLY A 41 -3.72 7.15 5.59
N ALA A 42 -4.81 7.87 5.26
CA ALA A 42 -6.14 7.61 5.80
C ALA A 42 -6.95 6.55 5.02
N LEU A 43 -6.46 6.11 3.86
CA LEU A 43 -7.13 5.10 3.05
C LEU A 43 -6.75 3.71 3.55
N THR A 44 -7.74 2.86 3.80
CA THR A 44 -7.55 1.47 4.21
C THR A 44 -8.24 0.54 3.23
N GLY A 45 -7.62 -0.59 2.94
CA GLY A 45 -8.19 -1.66 2.12
C GLY A 45 -7.75 -3.03 2.64
N GLU A 46 -8.40 -4.08 2.15
CA GLU A 46 -8.08 -5.45 2.53
C GLU A 46 -8.03 -6.33 1.29
N PHE A 47 -7.08 -7.27 1.27
CA PHE A 47 -7.09 -8.35 0.28
C PHE A 47 -6.73 -9.69 0.94
N GLY A 48 -7.36 -10.77 0.46
CA GLY A 48 -7.07 -12.13 0.89
C GLY A 48 -5.96 -12.76 0.05
N VAL A 49 -4.91 -13.25 0.71
CA VAL A 49 -3.84 -14.03 0.09
C VAL A 49 -4.23 -15.50 0.14
N ARG A 50 -4.41 -16.10 -1.04
CA ARG A 50 -4.74 -17.52 -1.21
C ARG A 50 -3.55 -18.24 -1.85
N ARG A 51 -3.39 -19.52 -1.51
CA ARG A 51 -2.36 -20.41 -2.07
C ARG A 51 -2.74 -20.87 -3.47
#